data_AF-A0AAW1L8V3-F1
#
_entry.id   AF-A0AAW1L8V3-F1
#
_cell.length_a   1.000
_cell.length_b   1.000
_cell.length_c   1.000
_cell.angle_alpha   90.00
_cell.angle_beta   90.00
_cell.angle_gamma   90.00
#
_symmetry.space_group_name_H-M   'P 1'
#
loop_
_entity.id
_entity.type
_entity.pdbx_description
1 polymer ?
#
loop_
_entity_poly.entity_id
_entity_poly.type
_entity_poly.pdbx_seq_one_letter_code
_entity_poly.pdbx_strand_id
1 'polypeptide(L)'
;MKLQFTFKVVVSPKDEKTNVLAITSIMTEDGKKYVLPEDAMYASAHKELQKVTKMKASLKRRHDKISAWFILTDDLEETYIDGAGNLEFEDRILQEMDNEKNDGIENPSLARILNPSLARILEKLVEASQKKEGKNLKYIADKLIVEKFNSKTSNAHQWIN
;
A
#
# COMPACT_ATOMS: atom_id res chain seq x y z
N MET A 1 -1.91 -6.92 -29.37
CA MET A 1 -2.14 -5.99 -28.24
C MET A 1 -2.10 -6.77 -26.92
N LYS A 2 -1.74 -6.14 -25.81
CA LYS A 2 -1.69 -6.77 -24.48
C LYS A 2 -2.45 -5.96 -23.45
N LEU A 3 -3.05 -6.65 -22.48
CA LEU A 3 -3.69 -6.02 -21.32
C LEU A 3 -3.13 -6.63 -20.04
N GLN A 4 -2.89 -5.80 -19.04
CA GLN A 4 -2.52 -6.26 -17.71
C GLN A 4 -3.76 -6.34 -16.84
N PHE A 5 -4.05 -7.55 -16.37
CA PHE A 5 -5.17 -7.79 -15.45
C PHE A 5 -4.64 -7.90 -14.03
N THR A 6 -5.31 -7.21 -13.12
CA THR A 6 -5.01 -7.20 -11.69
C THR A 6 -6.03 -8.02 -10.94
N PHE A 7 -5.56 -9.08 -10.29
CA PHE A 7 -6.35 -10.02 -9.54
C PHE A 7 -6.13 -9.82 -8.05
N LYS A 8 -7.19 -9.94 -7.26
CA LYS A 8 -7.20 -9.83 -5.82
C LYS A 8 -8.09 -10.91 -5.22
N VAL A 9 -7.64 -11.51 -4.12
CA VAL A 9 -8.49 -12.41 -3.32
C VAL A 9 -9.36 -11.56 -2.39
N VAL A 10 -10.67 -11.54 -2.66
CA VAL A 10 -11.68 -10.81 -1.88
C VAL A 10 -12.62 -11.78 -1.17
N VAL A 11 -13.35 -11.28 -0.18
CA VAL A 11 -14.37 -12.06 0.50
C VAL A 11 -15.57 -12.23 -0.43
N SER A 12 -16.16 -13.42 -0.43
CA SER A 12 -17.37 -13.69 -1.22
C SER A 12 -18.52 -12.81 -0.74
N PRO A 13 -19.30 -12.20 -1.65
CA PRO A 13 -20.50 -11.44 -1.28
C PRO A 13 -21.59 -12.34 -0.68
N LYS A 14 -21.53 -13.66 -0.93
CA LYS A 14 -22.51 -14.63 -0.43
C LYS A 14 -22.13 -15.21 0.93
N ASP A 15 -20.84 -15.20 1.30
CA ASP A 15 -20.34 -15.87 2.50
C ASP A 15 -19.01 -15.25 2.96
N GLU A 16 -18.99 -14.67 4.16
CA GLU A 16 -17.82 -14.02 4.76
C GLU A 16 -16.61 -14.96 4.98
N LYS A 17 -16.85 -16.28 5.00
CA LYS A 17 -15.79 -17.27 5.20
C LYS A 17 -15.12 -17.66 3.88
N THR A 18 -15.81 -17.50 2.76
CA THR A 18 -15.32 -17.97 1.46
C THR A 18 -14.52 -16.88 0.76
N ASN A 19 -13.33 -17.24 0.27
CA ASN A 19 -12.49 -16.35 -0.52
C ASN A 19 -12.77 -16.58 -2.01
N VAL A 20 -12.99 -15.49 -2.74
CA VAL A 20 -13.19 -15.53 -4.20
C VAL A 20 -12.14 -14.68 -4.90
N LEU A 21 -11.77 -15.10 -6.10
CA LEU A 21 -10.87 -14.36 -6.96
C LEU A 21 -11.66 -13.25 -7.65
N ALA A 22 -11.18 -12.02 -7.59
CA ALA A 22 -11.76 -10.88 -8.29
C ALA A 22 -10.70 -10.13 -9.11
N ILE A 23 -11.09 -9.61 -10.26
CA ILE A 23 -10.31 -8.73 -11.12
C ILE A 23 -10.70 -7.30 -10.76
N THR A 24 -9.75 -6.53 -10.23
CA THR A 24 -10.01 -5.19 -9.71
C THR A 24 -9.70 -4.10 -10.72
N SER A 25 -8.74 -4.34 -11.62
CA SER A 25 -8.36 -3.35 -12.63
C SER A 25 -7.70 -3.98 -13.84
N ILE A 26 -7.84 -3.30 -14.97
CA ILE A 26 -7.20 -3.61 -16.25
C ILE A 26 -6.28 -2.45 -16.59
N MET A 27 -5.10 -2.71 -17.15
CA MET A 27 -4.18 -1.66 -17.58
C MET A 27 -3.76 -1.92 -19.03
N THR A 28 -3.78 -0.86 -19.84
CA THR A 28 -3.35 -0.90 -21.23
C THR A 28 -1.83 -0.80 -21.35
N GLU A 29 -1.29 -1.09 -22.54
CA GLU A 29 0.14 -0.93 -22.83
C GLU A 29 0.61 0.53 -22.66
N ASP A 30 -0.32 1.49 -22.82
CA ASP A 30 -0.08 2.92 -22.61
C ASP A 30 -0.04 3.33 -21.12
N GLY A 31 -0.21 2.37 -20.20
CA GLY A 31 -0.18 2.60 -18.75
C GLY A 31 -1.47 3.19 -18.18
N LYS A 32 -2.51 3.35 -19.01
CA LYS A 32 -3.85 3.76 -18.54
C LYS A 32 -4.49 2.63 -17.77
N LYS A 33 -5.04 2.94 -16.61
CA LYS A 33 -5.61 1.94 -15.70
C LYS A 33 -7.12 2.16 -15.61
N TYR A 34 -7.86 1.07 -15.72
CA TYR A 34 -9.32 1.04 -15.72
C TYR A 34 -9.81 0.15 -14.59
N VAL A 35 -10.89 0.54 -13.93
CA VAL A 35 -11.43 -0.20 -12.79
C VAL A 35 -12.72 -0.91 -13.18
N LEU A 36 -12.84 -2.17 -12.76
CA LEU A 36 -14.08 -2.92 -12.93
C LEU A 36 -15.05 -2.57 -11.80
N PRO A 37 -16.35 -2.46 -12.11
CA PRO A 37 -17.37 -2.28 -11.10
C PRO A 37 -17.52 -3.55 -10.24
N GLU A 38 -18.05 -3.38 -9.02
CA GLU A 38 -18.08 -4.42 -7.98
C GLU A 38 -18.96 -5.63 -8.33
N ASP A 39 -19.97 -5.43 -9.19
CA ASP A 39 -20.82 -6.48 -9.73
C ASP A 39 -20.07 -7.37 -10.75
N ALA A 40 -19.22 -6.74 -11.57
CA ALA A 40 -18.46 -7.41 -12.62
C ALA A 40 -17.10 -7.93 -12.15
N MET A 41 -16.62 -7.60 -10.95
CA MET A 41 -15.23 -7.88 -10.57
C MET A 41 -14.93 -9.38 -10.37
N TYR A 42 -15.93 -10.23 -10.13
CA TYR A 42 -15.68 -11.63 -9.76
C TYR A 42 -15.17 -12.45 -10.94
N ALA A 43 -14.13 -13.27 -10.72
CA ALA A 43 -13.57 -14.14 -11.75
C ALA A 43 -14.60 -15.09 -12.37
N SER A 44 -15.74 -15.34 -11.70
CA SER A 44 -16.92 -16.03 -12.24
C SER A 44 -17.47 -15.41 -13.52
N ALA A 45 -17.43 -14.09 -13.67
CA ALA A 45 -17.86 -13.38 -14.87
C ALA A 45 -16.84 -13.52 -16.02
N HIS A 46 -15.56 -13.71 -15.68
CA HIS A 46 -14.44 -13.68 -16.62
C HIS A 46 -13.97 -15.08 -17.03
N LYS A 47 -14.81 -15.81 -17.78
CA LYS A 47 -14.55 -17.22 -18.15
C LYS A 47 -13.19 -17.45 -18.81
N GLU A 48 -12.77 -16.54 -19.68
CA GLU A 48 -11.49 -16.63 -20.39
C GLU A 48 -10.28 -16.52 -19.45
N LEU A 49 -10.38 -15.66 -18.44
CA LEU A 49 -9.31 -15.49 -17.44
C LEU A 49 -9.28 -16.61 -16.39
N GLN A 50 -10.37 -17.37 -16.22
CA GLN A 50 -10.38 -18.52 -15.31
C GLN A 50 -9.49 -19.68 -15.76
N LYS A 51 -9.24 -19.80 -17.07
CA LYS A 51 -8.40 -20.84 -17.67
C LYS A 51 -6.94 -20.74 -17.20
N VAL A 52 -6.55 -19.60 -16.65
CA VAL A 52 -5.17 -19.29 -16.24
C VAL A 52 -4.87 -19.91 -14.87
N THR A 53 -4.54 -21.21 -14.87
CA THR A 53 -4.20 -21.99 -13.67
C THR A 53 -2.99 -21.43 -12.91
N LYS A 54 -2.04 -20.81 -13.61
CA LYS A 54 -0.82 -20.22 -13.03
C LYS A 54 -1.12 -19.09 -12.04
N MET A 55 -2.16 -18.29 -12.28
CA MET A 55 -2.54 -17.19 -11.39
C MET A 55 -3.15 -17.69 -10.07
N LYS A 56 -3.95 -18.75 -10.14
CA LYS A 56 -4.55 -19.38 -8.95
C LYS A 56 -3.49 -19.96 -8.02
N ALA A 57 -2.37 -20.46 -8.56
CA ALA A 57 -1.26 -20.98 -7.75
C ALA A 57 -0.48 -19.89 -6.99
N SER A 58 -0.44 -18.66 -7.54
CA SER A 58 0.30 -17.53 -6.97
C SER A 58 -0.46 -16.76 -5.89
N LEU A 59 -1.80 -16.85 -5.88
CA LEU A 59 -2.68 -16.17 -4.93
C LEU A 59 -3.09 -17.14 -3.81
N LYS A 60 -2.38 -17.10 -2.67
CA LYS A 60 -2.52 -18.10 -1.61
C LYS A 60 -3.23 -17.59 -0.36
N ARG A 61 -3.22 -16.28 -0.12
CA ARG A 61 -3.75 -15.65 1.09
C ARG A 61 -4.82 -14.61 0.76
N ARG A 62 -5.67 -14.32 1.75
CA ARG A 62 -6.66 -13.22 1.68
C ARG A 62 -5.93 -11.91 1.42
N HIS A 63 -6.50 -11.09 0.55
CA HIS A 63 -5.94 -9.80 0.12
C HIS A 63 -4.64 -9.88 -0.71
N ASP A 64 -4.17 -11.08 -1.06
CA ASP A 64 -3.09 -11.20 -2.05
C ASP A 64 -3.57 -10.56 -3.36
N LYS A 65 -2.65 -9.82 -3.97
CA LYS A 65 -2.86 -9.11 -5.22
C LYS A 65 -1.73 -9.46 -6.18
N ILE A 66 -2.08 -9.77 -7.42
CA ILE A 66 -1.12 -10.01 -8.50
C ILE A 66 -1.61 -9.34 -9.79
N SER A 67 -0.68 -8.76 -10.53
CA SER A 67 -0.95 -8.20 -11.85
C SER A 67 -0.14 -8.98 -12.87
N ALA A 68 -0.76 -9.42 -13.97
CA ALA A 68 -0.07 -10.11 -15.05
C ALA A 68 -0.54 -9.64 -16.42
N TRP A 69 0.38 -9.64 -17.37
CA TRP A 69 0.13 -9.29 -18.76
C TRP A 69 -0.42 -10.50 -19.53
N PHE A 70 -1.49 -10.25 -20.28
CA PHE A 70 -2.13 -11.21 -21.16
C PHE A 70 -2.07 -10.68 -22.58
N ILE A 71 -1.81 -11.59 -23.52
CA ILE A 71 -1.98 -11.32 -24.94
C ILE A 71 -3.47 -11.40 -25.22
N LEU A 72 -4.02 -10.38 -25.88
CA LEU A 72 -5.41 -10.41 -26.34
C LEU A 72 -5.56 -11.51 -27.39
N THR A 73 -6.35 -12.52 -27.07
CA THR A 73 -6.92 -13.47 -28.03
C THR A 73 -8.22 -12.90 -28.56
N ASP A 74 -8.69 -13.35 -29.73
CA ASP A 74 -9.93 -12.88 -30.36
C ASP A 74 -11.11 -12.85 -29.37
N ASP A 75 -11.26 -13.90 -28.55
CA ASP A 75 -12.29 -13.98 -27.49
C ASP A 75 -12.17 -12.90 -26.41
N LEU A 76 -10.95 -12.52 -26.02
CA LEU A 76 -10.70 -11.48 -25.01
C LEU A 76 -10.88 -10.08 -25.60
N GLU A 77 -10.54 -9.90 -26.87
CA GLU A 77 -10.72 -8.64 -27.57
C GLU A 77 -12.21 -8.29 -27.68
N GLU A 78 -13.03 -9.23 -28.14
CA GLU A 78 -14.50 -9.05 -28.19
C GLU A 78 -15.13 -8.82 -26.80
N THR A 79 -14.53 -9.38 -25.73
CA THR A 79 -15.08 -9.24 -24.37
C THR A 79 -14.72 -7.91 -23.70
N TYR A 80 -13.53 -7.38 -23.97
CA TYR A 80 -12.98 -6.24 -23.22
C TYR A 80 -12.78 -4.97 -24.05
N ILE A 81 -12.88 -5.03 -25.37
CA ILE A 81 -12.61 -3.91 -26.26
C ILE A 81 -13.80 -3.75 -27.20
N ASP A 82 -14.36 -2.54 -27.22
CA ASP A 82 -15.44 -2.21 -28.15
C ASP A 82 -14.91 -2.02 -29.58
N GLY A 83 -15.82 -1.95 -30.57
CA GLY A 83 -15.42 -1.70 -31.96
C GLY A 83 -14.73 -0.35 -32.23
N ALA A 84 -14.69 0.55 -31.24
CA ALA A 84 -14.01 1.85 -31.29
C ALA A 84 -12.68 1.85 -30.52
N GLY A 85 -12.28 0.75 -29.88
CA GLY A 85 -11.06 0.62 -29.09
C GLY A 85 -11.16 1.06 -27.63
N ASN A 86 -12.36 1.30 -27.11
CA ASN A 86 -12.58 1.59 -25.69
C ASN A 86 -12.62 0.31 -24.88
N LEU A 87 -12.12 0.38 -23.64
CA LEU A 87 -12.25 -0.72 -22.69
C LEU A 87 -13.69 -0.79 -22.18
N GLU A 88 -14.35 -1.90 -22.48
CA GLU A 88 -15.71 -2.19 -22.03
C GLU A 88 -15.79 -3.55 -21.33
N PHE A 89 -16.83 -3.76 -20.54
CA PHE A 89 -17.18 -5.07 -19.99
C PHE A 89 -18.68 -5.09 -19.69
N GLU A 90 -19.39 -6.14 -20.11
CA GLU A 90 -20.86 -6.27 -19.94
C GLU A 90 -21.63 -5.03 -20.44
N ASP A 91 -21.33 -4.58 -21.67
CA ASP A 91 -21.94 -3.39 -22.31
C ASP A 91 -21.75 -2.07 -21.54
N ARG A 92 -20.73 -2.01 -20.65
CA ARG A 92 -20.37 -0.82 -19.89
C ARG A 92 -18.93 -0.43 -20.14
N ILE A 93 -18.72 0.84 -20.47
CA ILE A 93 -17.39 1.43 -20.60
C ILE A 93 -16.74 1.50 -19.22
N LEU A 94 -15.51 1.02 -19.11
CA LEU A 94 -14.75 1.06 -17.86
C LEU A 94 -14.22 2.48 -17.61
N GLN A 95 -14.31 2.92 -16.36
CA GLN A 95 -13.78 4.23 -15.96
C GLN A 95 -12.25 4.16 -15.87
N GLU A 96 -11.58 5.08 -16.57
CA GLU A 96 -10.15 5.33 -16.39
C GLU A 96 -9.94 5.89 -14.98
N MET A 97 -9.10 5.22 -14.20
CA MET A 97 -8.53 5.83 -13.00
C MET A 97 -7.40 6.73 -13.47
N ASP A 98 -7.51 8.01 -13.14
CA ASP A 98 -6.36 8.89 -13.14
C ASP A 98 -5.28 8.19 -12.30
N ASN A 99 -4.19 7.79 -12.95
CA ASN A 99 -2.96 7.58 -12.23
C ASN A 99 -2.62 8.99 -11.72
N GLU A 100 -3.04 9.29 -10.48
CA GLU A 100 -2.61 10.49 -9.78
C GLU A 100 -1.08 10.52 -9.87
N LYS A 101 -0.58 11.27 -10.85
CA LYS A 101 0.71 11.94 -10.68
C LYS A 101 0.53 12.68 -9.37
N ASN A 102 1.49 12.48 -8.46
CA ASN A 102 1.62 13.24 -7.22
C ASN A 102 1.51 14.75 -7.51
N ASP A 103 0.31 15.29 -7.54
CA ASP A 103 0.03 16.70 -7.37
C ASP A 103 -0.83 16.79 -6.12
N GLY A 104 -0.13 17.02 -4.99
CA GLY A 104 -0.69 17.53 -3.75
C GLY A 104 -1.79 16.70 -3.07
N ILE A 105 -1.40 15.84 -2.13
CA ILE A 105 -2.14 15.47 -0.91
C ILE A 105 -3.66 15.78 -0.92
N GLU A 106 -4.47 14.97 -1.59
CA GLU A 106 -5.94 14.97 -1.37
C GLU A 106 -6.46 13.55 -1.14
N ASN A 107 -5.78 12.79 -0.28
CA ASN A 107 -6.33 11.55 0.25
C ASN A 107 -7.13 11.87 1.53
N PRO A 108 -8.48 11.80 1.54
CA PRO A 108 -9.29 12.08 2.74
C PRO A 108 -8.95 11.12 3.91
N SER A 109 -8.33 9.98 3.60
CA SER A 109 -7.83 9.00 4.56
C SER A 109 -6.55 9.45 5.28
N LEU A 110 -5.68 10.22 4.62
CA LEU A 110 -4.46 10.79 5.23
C LEU A 110 -4.76 12.07 6.03
N ALA A 111 -5.76 12.86 5.61
CA ALA A 111 -6.24 14.01 6.38
C ALA A 111 -6.76 13.61 7.78
N ARG A 112 -7.38 12.43 7.91
CA ARG A 112 -7.81 11.89 9.21
C ARG A 112 -6.65 11.43 10.10
N ILE A 113 -5.54 10.97 9.49
CA ILE A 113 -4.32 10.55 10.20
C ILE A 113 -3.49 11.76 10.61
N LEU A 114 -3.51 12.84 9.82
CA LEU A 114 -3.01 14.18 10.16
C LEU A 114 -3.90 14.87 11.20
N ASN A 115 -4.26 14.14 12.24
CA ASN A 115 -4.87 14.64 13.45
C ASN A 115 -3.92 15.70 14.06
N PRO A 116 -4.41 16.83 14.58
CA PRO A 116 -3.58 17.88 15.23
C PRO A 116 -2.60 17.35 16.30
N SER A 117 -2.84 16.15 16.82
CA SER A 117 -1.92 15.43 17.71
C SER A 117 -0.59 15.04 17.03
N LEU A 118 -0.58 14.54 15.78
CA LEU A 118 0.65 14.13 15.10
C LEU A 118 1.46 15.34 14.65
N ALA A 119 0.79 16.40 14.18
CA ALA A 119 1.42 17.67 13.86
C ALA A 119 2.17 18.23 15.08
N ARG A 120 1.54 18.21 16.27
CA ARG A 120 2.19 18.58 17.54
C ARG A 120 3.34 17.68 17.94
N ILE A 121 3.30 16.38 17.62
CA ILE A 121 4.41 15.46 17.90
C ILE A 121 5.60 15.79 17.01
N LEU A 122 5.38 16.06 15.72
CA LEU A 122 6.41 16.48 14.79
C LEU A 122 7.02 17.83 15.18
N GLU A 123 6.19 18.79 15.56
CA GLU A 123 6.62 20.10 16.05
C GLU A 123 7.47 19.96 17.32
N LYS A 124 7.03 19.16 18.30
CA LYS A 124 7.83 18.83 19.49
C LYS A 124 9.14 18.10 19.17
N LEU A 125 9.17 17.25 18.14
CA LEU A 125 10.38 16.54 17.73
C LEU A 125 11.39 17.50 17.09
N VAL A 126 10.91 18.42 16.26
CA VAL A 126 11.73 19.49 15.66
C VAL A 126 12.25 20.42 16.74
N GLU A 127 11.41 20.87 17.68
CA GLU A 127 11.83 21.66 18.84
C GLU A 127 12.85 20.93 19.72
N ALA A 128 12.68 19.62 19.95
CA ALA A 128 13.63 18.81 20.72
C ALA A 128 14.98 18.62 19.99
N SER A 129 14.98 18.62 18.65
CA SER A 129 16.19 18.57 17.85
C SER A 129 16.94 19.90 17.83
N GLN A 130 16.22 21.03 17.83
CA GLN A 130 16.81 22.36 17.85
C GLN A 130 17.28 22.81 19.25
N LYS A 131 16.65 22.31 20.32
CA LYS A 131 17.06 22.59 21.72
C LYS A 131 18.33 21.86 22.17
N LYS A 132 18.87 20.93 21.39
CA LYS A 132 20.19 20.39 21.64
C LYS A 132 21.22 21.30 20.99
N GLU A 133 21.57 22.39 21.69
CA GLU A 133 22.91 22.95 21.55
C GLU A 133 23.89 21.78 21.65
N GLY A 134 24.63 21.54 20.57
CA GLY A 134 25.50 20.40 20.40
C GLY A 134 26.59 20.40 21.47
N LYS A 135 26.35 19.73 22.59
CA LYS A 135 27.41 19.31 23.50
C LYS A 135 28.19 18.24 22.73
N ASN A 136 29.29 18.68 22.11
CA ASN A 136 30.23 17.81 21.41
C ASN A 136 30.58 16.62 22.31
N LEU A 137 30.70 15.42 21.72
CA LEU A 137 30.95 14.17 22.44
C LEU A 137 32.15 14.27 23.40
N LYS A 138 33.13 15.12 23.06
CA LYS A 138 34.28 15.48 23.88
C LYS A 138 33.90 16.09 25.24
N TYR A 139 32.94 17.02 25.28
CA TYR A 139 32.46 17.61 26.53
C TYR A 139 31.74 16.59 27.41
N ILE A 140 31.01 15.64 26.81
CA ILE A 140 30.32 14.56 27.54
C ILE A 140 31.35 13.59 28.13
N ALA A 141 32.39 13.24 27.37
CA ALA A 141 33.48 12.39 27.84
C ALA A 141 34.25 13.06 28.99
N ASP A 142 34.60 14.34 28.86
CA ASP A 142 35.32 15.08 29.92
C ASP A 142 34.48 15.17 31.21
N LYS A 143 33.17 15.41 31.10
CA LYS A 143 32.28 15.45 32.28
C LYS A 143 32.17 14.10 32.99
N LEU A 144 32.04 12.99 32.24
CA LEU A 144 31.96 11.65 32.82
C LEU A 144 33.25 11.24 33.54
N ILE A 145 34.42 11.63 33.01
CA ILE A 145 35.71 11.40 33.66
C ILE A 145 35.80 12.20 34.96
N VAL A 146 35.38 13.48 34.96
CA VAL A 146 35.39 14.32 36.16
C VAL A 146 34.40 13.80 37.23
N GLU A 147 33.21 13.34 36.85
CA GLU A 147 32.23 12.76 37.79
C GLU A 147 32.73 11.46 38.43
N LYS A 148 33.43 10.60 37.67
CA LYS A 148 34.05 9.38 38.20
C LYS A 148 35.17 9.65 39.21
N PHE A 149 35.89 10.76 39.08
CA PHE A 149 37.04 11.10 39.92
C PHE A 149 36.69 12.00 41.12
N ASN A 150 35.60 12.76 41.07
CA ASN A 150 35.11 13.53 42.22
C ASN A 150 34.25 12.66 43.15
N SER A 151 34.85 11.59 43.65
CA SER A 151 34.29 10.65 44.63
C SER A 151 33.73 11.36 45.87
N LYS A 152 32.52 11.92 45.75
CA LYS A 152 31.52 11.92 46.80
C LYS A 152 30.80 10.59 46.73
N THR A 153 31.54 9.50 46.98
CA THR A 153 30.99 8.20 47.33
C THR A 153 30.34 8.36 48.70
N SER A 154 29.14 8.94 48.72
CA SER A 154 28.34 8.92 49.93
C SER A 154 27.88 7.49 50.13
N ASN A 155 28.38 6.92 51.23
CA ASN A 155 27.87 5.73 51.91
C ASN A 155 28.46 4.35 51.52
N ALA A 156 29.71 4.12 51.93
CA ALA A 156 30.28 2.77 52.10
C ALA A 156 29.58 1.93 53.21
N HIS A 157 28.69 2.53 54.01
CA HIS A 157 27.85 1.83 55.00
C HIS A 157 26.56 1.22 54.42
N GLN A 158 26.25 1.41 53.12
CA GLN A 158 25.07 0.81 52.47
C GLN A 158 25.31 -0.57 51.84
N TRP A 159 26.52 -1.11 51.92
CA TRP A 159 26.92 -2.37 51.28
C TRP A 159 27.38 -3.46 52.26
N ILE A 160 27.31 -3.20 53.58
CA ILE A 160 27.49 -4.23 54.61
C ILE A 160 26.21 -4.29 55.44
N ASN A 161 25.31 -5.16 54.99
CA ASN A 161 24.41 -5.93 55.85
C ASN A 161 24.19 -7.29 55.18
#